data_AF-A0AAN6RBP6-F1
#
_entry.id   AF-A0AAN6RBP6-F1
#
_cell.length_a   1.000
_cell.length_b   1.000
_cell.length_c   1.000
_cell.angle_alpha   90.00
_cell.angle_beta   90.00
_cell.angle_gamma   90.00
#
_symmetry.space_group_name_H-M   'P 1'
#
loop_
_entity.id
_entity.type
_entity.pdbx_description
1 polymer ?
#
loop_
_entity_poly.entity_id
_entity_poly.type
_entity_poly.pdbx_seq_one_letter_code
_entity_poly.pdbx_strand_id
1 'polypeptide(L)'
;MFARRPVYLKTAAVVASAVGFTAIGLNKAIAPRVSQQFYRTTGRNILIRGMATASTIKLETELSPEYYVKGSRKETVKLTSELLQENHDKHHIFFNADGFHDHIAHHLLTLYALNATPPEIKQAYTNNLSYQRHLTAPNKPIVTAMHDPEKFATYLGKGKHYPDFLHFFREEISSKGWETVLNETLFKGDPRSDDMLVRLFAGFLHPLIHLGFGVEFRQPAIIAEALAQAAVHDNYMAPFFLGAEKAARQNAATGKKIPAMMQLISRARADPTISSSAHWSDGNKLRDGVLSRCAEEIVALTGEYRVPSASLLREKTAESLNAAVCFTAAAQRPEREVKFDFFYMHTVNAGIFFTAFMNLESLSDASKIRLLEWKVRGDVAMYASRGAPALLLDEVKGYTGRHGRLQGWEELVARVRVYGDDGHASKLLRAVRHGEGICREWEGKEGFDIKGDVWLKVGNMVVDSVEGGGPTWVRSCGFEEAWEEVPRRKVEKARV
;
A
#
# COMPACT_ATOMS: atom_id res chain seq x y z
N MET A 1 -47.12 -23.34 -33.53
CA MET A 1 -48.37 -23.00 -32.82
C MET A 1 -48.38 -21.51 -32.59
N PHE A 2 -49.42 -20.85 -33.12
CA PHE A 2 -50.01 -19.52 -32.86
C PHE A 2 -49.22 -18.42 -32.12
N ALA A 3 -49.34 -17.12 -32.38
CA ALA A 3 -49.92 -16.29 -33.45
C ALA A 3 -49.85 -14.82 -32.97
N ARG A 4 -49.59 -13.89 -33.92
CA ARG A 4 -50.18 -12.54 -34.07
C ARG A 4 -49.82 -11.37 -33.13
N ARG A 5 -49.54 -10.23 -33.79
CA ARG A 5 -49.48 -8.81 -33.35
C ARG A 5 -50.90 -8.26 -33.00
N PRO A 6 -51.05 -7.00 -32.50
CA PRO A 6 -51.01 -5.73 -33.29
C PRO A 6 -50.24 -4.57 -32.58
N VAL A 7 -49.48 -3.69 -33.25
CA VAL A 7 -49.80 -2.41 -33.97
C VAL A 7 -50.50 -1.33 -33.13
N TYR A 8 -49.85 -0.16 -32.93
CA TYR A 8 -50.35 1.18 -33.33
C TYR A 8 -49.21 2.23 -33.44
N LEU A 9 -49.31 3.05 -34.49
CA LEU A 9 -48.47 4.19 -34.88
C LEU A 9 -48.85 5.51 -34.17
N LYS A 10 -47.91 6.46 -34.08
CA LYS A 10 -47.94 7.86 -34.64
C LYS A 10 -46.71 8.68 -34.15
N THR A 11 -45.77 9.07 -35.02
CA THR A 11 -45.53 10.43 -35.63
C THR A 11 -45.45 11.59 -34.61
N ALA A 12 -44.53 12.57 -34.64
CA ALA A 12 -43.69 13.14 -35.70
C ALA A 12 -42.47 13.94 -35.17
N ALA A 13 -41.56 14.23 -36.11
CA ALA A 13 -40.34 15.02 -36.14
C ALA A 13 -40.60 16.57 -36.15
N VAL A 14 -39.83 17.45 -35.50
CA VAL A 14 -38.55 18.17 -35.89
C VAL A 14 -38.76 19.70 -36.14
N VAL A 15 -37.66 20.46 -35.96
CA VAL A 15 -37.34 21.89 -36.27
C VAL A 15 -37.77 22.91 -35.21
N ALA A 16 -36.94 23.59 -34.42
CA ALA A 16 -35.69 24.38 -34.60
C ALA A 16 -35.90 25.88 -34.94
N SER A 17 -35.01 26.69 -34.34
CA SER A 17 -34.64 28.08 -34.68
C SER A 17 -35.49 29.20 -34.06
N ALA A 18 -35.02 30.41 -33.74
CA ALA A 18 -33.72 31.00 -33.44
C ALA A 18 -33.94 32.52 -33.16
N VAL A 19 -32.95 33.17 -32.56
CA VAL A 19 -32.60 34.62 -32.65
C VAL A 19 -33.45 35.66 -31.89
N GLY A 20 -32.75 36.58 -31.18
CA GLY A 20 -33.28 37.92 -30.93
C GLY A 20 -32.57 38.74 -29.85
N PHE A 21 -31.40 39.32 -30.14
CA PHE A 21 -30.73 40.37 -29.36
C PHE A 21 -31.55 41.68 -29.29
N THR A 22 -31.50 42.42 -28.18
CA THR A 22 -31.20 43.88 -28.20
C THR A 22 -30.84 44.45 -26.82
N ALA A 23 -29.85 45.34 -26.83
CA ALA A 23 -29.30 46.06 -25.69
C ALA A 23 -29.93 47.46 -25.55
N ILE A 24 -29.99 47.99 -24.32
CA ILE A 24 -30.09 49.43 -24.04
C ILE A 24 -29.16 49.75 -22.87
N GLY A 25 -28.24 50.69 -23.10
CA GLY A 25 -27.30 51.20 -22.10
C GLY A 25 -27.80 52.46 -21.38
N LEU A 26 -27.14 52.79 -20.26
CA LEU A 26 -27.16 54.12 -19.67
C LEU A 26 -25.85 54.37 -18.90
N ASN A 27 -25.20 55.48 -19.25
CA ASN A 27 -24.01 56.04 -18.63
C ASN A 27 -24.36 56.86 -17.37
N LYS A 28 -23.53 56.78 -16.31
CA LYS A 28 -23.05 57.93 -15.50
C LYS A 28 -22.01 57.54 -14.43
N ALA A 29 -20.74 57.85 -14.76
CA ALA A 29 -19.75 58.67 -14.04
C ALA A 29 -19.22 58.34 -12.59
N ILE A 30 -17.87 58.41 -12.51
CA ILE A 30 -16.94 58.82 -11.41
C ILE A 30 -16.32 57.75 -10.46
N ALA A 31 -15.09 57.30 -10.81
CA ALA A 31 -13.80 57.04 -10.09
C ALA A 31 -13.74 56.60 -8.60
N PRO A 32 -12.65 55.94 -8.07
CA PRO A 32 -11.28 55.81 -8.63
C PRO A 32 -10.57 54.43 -8.53
N ARG A 33 -9.51 54.28 -9.35
CA ARG A 33 -8.27 53.48 -9.19
C ARG A 33 -8.36 52.05 -8.61
N VAL A 34 -8.35 51.06 -9.51
CA VAL A 34 -7.65 49.78 -9.29
C VAL A 34 -6.91 49.42 -10.58
N SER A 35 -5.63 49.09 -10.44
CA SER A 35 -4.71 48.65 -11.51
C SER A 35 -5.27 47.48 -12.32
N GLN A 36 -5.56 47.71 -13.59
CA GLN A 36 -5.69 46.64 -14.59
C GLN A 36 -4.28 46.17 -14.96
N GLN A 37 -3.93 44.94 -14.57
CA GLN A 37 -2.87 44.21 -15.24
C GLN A 37 -3.51 43.08 -16.04
N PHE A 38 -3.23 43.12 -17.34
CA PHE A 38 -3.75 42.30 -18.40
C PHE A 38 -3.70 40.79 -18.10
N TYR A 39 -4.86 40.12 -18.18
CA TYR A 39 -4.91 38.70 -18.52
C TYR A 39 -4.51 38.56 -20.00
N ARG A 40 -3.21 38.33 -20.25
CA ARG A 40 -2.75 37.74 -21.51
C ARG A 40 -2.66 36.23 -21.33
N THR A 41 -3.73 35.56 -21.76
CA THR A 41 -3.69 34.17 -22.22
C THR A 41 -2.59 34.07 -23.29
N THR A 42 -1.43 33.57 -22.89
CA THR A 42 -0.39 33.15 -23.82
C THR A 42 -0.22 31.65 -23.64
N GLY A 43 -0.57 30.94 -24.71
CA GLY A 43 -0.49 29.49 -24.77
C GLY A 43 0.88 28.99 -24.38
N ARG A 44 0.94 28.29 -23.26
CA ARG A 44 2.05 27.39 -22.93
C ARG A 44 1.83 26.09 -23.68
N ASN A 45 2.18 26.07 -24.96
CA ASN A 45 2.81 24.87 -25.52
C ASN A 45 4.25 24.85 -24.98
N ILE A 46 4.39 24.63 -23.67
CA ILE A 46 5.64 24.13 -23.11
C ILE A 46 5.72 22.71 -23.61
N LEU A 47 6.77 22.40 -24.36
CA LEU A 47 7.18 21.03 -24.63
C LEU A 47 7.18 20.27 -23.30
N ILE A 48 6.18 19.40 -23.08
CA ILE A 48 6.08 18.45 -21.95
C ILE A 48 7.12 17.35 -22.18
N ARG A 49 8.38 17.73 -22.37
CA ARG A 49 9.51 16.81 -22.52
C ARG A 49 10.28 16.87 -21.21
N GLY A 50 9.92 15.98 -20.29
CA GLY A 50 10.78 15.69 -19.14
C GLY A 50 10.14 15.74 -17.76
N MET A 51 8.83 15.56 -17.60
CA MET A 51 8.21 15.26 -16.28
C MET A 51 7.58 13.87 -16.31
N ALA A 52 7.38 13.27 -15.13
CA ALA A 52 6.60 12.06 -15.01
C ALA A 52 5.15 12.32 -15.45
N THR A 53 4.54 11.37 -16.15
CA THR A 53 3.16 11.43 -16.63
C THR A 53 2.43 10.13 -16.29
N ALA A 54 1.18 9.99 -16.73
CA ALA A 54 0.44 8.74 -16.57
C ALA A 54 1.07 7.55 -17.32
N SER A 55 1.92 7.80 -18.31
CA SER A 55 2.56 6.75 -19.14
C SER A 55 4.08 6.87 -19.17
N THR A 56 4.66 7.81 -18.43
CA THR A 56 6.11 8.05 -18.41
C THR A 56 6.60 8.11 -16.98
N ILE A 57 7.48 7.17 -16.62
CA ILE A 57 8.19 7.16 -15.35
C ILE A 57 9.45 7.99 -15.49
N LYS A 58 9.64 8.91 -14.54
CA LYS A 58 10.84 9.74 -14.48
C LYS A 58 11.13 10.14 -13.06
N LEU A 59 12.22 9.60 -12.51
CA LEU A 59 12.73 10.00 -11.21
C LEU A 59 13.52 11.30 -11.31
N GLU A 60 13.54 12.05 -10.22
CA GLU A 60 14.28 13.31 -10.08
C GLU A 60 15.34 13.19 -8.99
N THR A 61 16.44 13.93 -9.14
CA THR A 61 17.56 13.93 -8.20
C THR A 61 17.23 14.53 -6.84
N GLU A 62 16.20 15.38 -6.76
CA GLU A 62 15.79 16.12 -5.56
C GLU A 62 14.65 15.44 -4.78
N LEU A 63 14.24 14.23 -5.17
CA LEU A 63 13.24 13.47 -4.44
C LEU A 63 13.74 13.16 -3.02
N SER A 64 12.92 13.51 -2.03
CA SER A 64 13.12 13.18 -0.62
C SER A 64 12.01 12.22 -0.18
N PRO A 65 12.12 10.92 -0.50
CA PRO A 65 11.14 9.94 -0.06
C PRO A 65 11.24 9.75 1.47
N GLU A 66 10.32 9.00 2.08
CA GLU A 66 10.11 8.96 3.54
C GLU A 66 11.38 8.61 4.33
N TYR A 67 12.02 7.49 3.97
CA TYR A 67 13.40 7.21 4.36
C TYR A 67 14.28 7.04 3.12
N TYR A 68 15.43 7.71 3.15
CA TYR A 68 16.47 7.60 2.14
C TYR A 68 17.87 7.78 2.72
N VAL A 69 18.86 7.22 2.03
CA VAL A 69 20.28 7.47 2.26
C VAL A 69 20.73 8.58 1.33
N LYS A 70 21.40 9.59 1.89
CA LYS A 70 21.91 10.71 1.09
C LYS A 70 22.99 10.24 0.11
N GLY A 71 23.00 10.90 -1.04
CA GLY A 71 23.90 10.61 -2.15
C GLY A 71 23.05 10.33 -3.38
N SER A 72 23.13 11.20 -4.39
CA SER A 72 22.44 10.98 -5.66
C SER A 72 23.46 11.02 -6.78
N ARG A 73 23.43 9.98 -7.60
CA ARG A 73 24.21 9.89 -8.85
C ARG A 73 23.21 10.06 -9.98
N LYS A 74 23.41 11.07 -10.83
CA LYS A 74 22.56 11.32 -12.01
C LYS A 74 22.38 10.06 -12.87
N GLU A 75 23.40 9.21 -12.93
CA GLU A 75 23.38 7.93 -13.63
C GLU A 75 22.41 6.92 -13.01
N THR A 76 22.37 6.79 -11.68
CA THR A 76 21.38 5.93 -10.99
C THR A 76 19.97 6.40 -11.27
N VAL A 77 19.70 7.71 -11.17
CA VAL A 77 18.37 8.28 -11.45
C VAL A 77 17.90 7.94 -12.87
N LYS A 78 18.79 8.13 -13.85
CA LYS A 78 18.51 7.81 -15.26
C LYS A 78 18.23 6.33 -15.44
N LEU A 79 19.13 5.46 -14.98
CA LEU A 79 18.99 4.00 -15.16
C LEU A 79 17.75 3.45 -14.47
N THR A 80 17.47 3.87 -13.22
CA THR A 80 16.27 3.44 -12.51
C THR A 80 15.01 3.89 -13.24
N SER A 81 14.97 5.12 -13.78
CA SER A 81 13.83 5.59 -14.58
C SER A 81 13.63 4.75 -15.84
N GLU A 82 14.70 4.42 -16.56
CA GLU A 82 14.67 3.59 -17.77
C GLU A 82 14.15 2.17 -17.49
N LEU A 83 14.63 1.53 -16.44
CA LEU A 83 14.23 0.16 -16.08
C LEU A 83 12.79 0.10 -15.52
N LEU A 84 12.37 1.12 -14.76
CA LEU A 84 10.97 1.23 -14.34
C LEU A 84 10.05 1.45 -15.54
N GLN A 85 10.44 2.30 -16.50
CA GLN A 85 9.68 2.50 -17.74
C GLN A 85 9.59 1.19 -18.53
N GLU A 86 10.70 0.46 -18.65
CA GLU A 86 10.69 -0.85 -19.30
C GLU A 86 9.73 -1.82 -18.62
N ASN A 87 9.70 -1.84 -17.29
CA ASN A 87 8.74 -2.62 -16.51
C ASN A 87 7.29 -2.25 -16.85
N HIS A 88 6.99 -0.95 -16.79
CA HIS A 88 5.67 -0.37 -17.06
C HIS A 88 5.13 -0.71 -18.46
N ASP A 89 6.03 -0.78 -19.44
CA ASP A 89 5.66 -0.99 -20.85
C ASP A 89 5.56 -2.48 -21.21
N LYS A 90 6.37 -3.34 -20.59
CA LYS A 90 6.54 -4.74 -21.03
C LYS A 90 5.89 -5.77 -20.12
N HIS A 91 5.73 -5.48 -18.83
CA HIS A 91 5.38 -6.50 -17.84
C HIS A 91 3.99 -6.26 -17.24
N HIS A 92 3.30 -7.37 -17.00
CA HIS A 92 2.02 -7.37 -16.32
C HIS A 92 2.26 -7.23 -14.81
N ILE A 93 1.35 -6.59 -14.08
CA ILE A 93 1.43 -6.48 -12.60
C ILE A 93 1.39 -7.82 -11.87
N PHE A 94 1.12 -8.91 -12.59
CA PHE A 94 1.15 -10.28 -12.09
C PHE A 94 2.16 -11.05 -12.92
N PHE A 95 3.14 -11.68 -12.27
CA PHE A 95 4.13 -12.46 -12.98
C PHE A 95 3.65 -13.88 -13.35
N ASN A 96 2.53 -14.35 -12.77
CA ASN A 96 1.94 -15.64 -13.11
C ASN A 96 0.40 -15.58 -13.23
N ALA A 97 -0.22 -16.73 -13.53
CA ALA A 97 -1.68 -16.87 -13.64
C ALA A 97 -2.38 -16.97 -12.28
N ASP A 98 -1.65 -17.33 -11.22
CA ASP A 98 -2.16 -17.43 -9.83
C ASP A 98 -2.31 -16.05 -9.15
N GLY A 99 -1.91 -14.97 -9.84
CA GLY A 99 -2.06 -13.60 -9.36
C GLY A 99 -0.94 -13.13 -8.43
N PHE A 100 0.25 -13.76 -8.50
CA PHE A 100 1.42 -13.28 -7.77
C PHE A 100 1.99 -12.03 -8.43
N HIS A 101 2.41 -11.08 -7.60
CA HIS A 101 2.65 -9.70 -8.00
C HIS A 101 4.05 -9.46 -8.52
N ASP A 102 4.16 -8.63 -9.55
CA ASP A 102 5.45 -8.08 -9.98
C ASP A 102 6.00 -7.10 -8.93
N HIS A 103 7.21 -7.39 -8.43
CA HIS A 103 7.90 -6.58 -7.42
C HIS A 103 8.98 -5.65 -7.97
N ILE A 104 9.23 -5.63 -9.29
CA ILE A 104 10.33 -4.85 -9.89
C ILE A 104 10.24 -3.38 -9.47
N ALA A 105 9.08 -2.75 -9.62
CA ALA A 105 8.89 -1.34 -9.24
C ALA A 105 9.19 -1.10 -7.76
N HIS A 106 8.71 -1.99 -6.88
CA HIS A 106 8.92 -1.91 -5.44
C HIS A 106 10.40 -2.03 -5.08
N HIS A 107 11.08 -2.99 -5.70
CA HIS A 107 12.48 -3.28 -5.43
C HIS A 107 13.38 -2.12 -5.89
N LEU A 108 13.22 -1.69 -7.15
CA LEU A 108 14.07 -0.63 -7.72
C LEU A 108 13.91 0.71 -7.01
N LEU A 109 12.68 1.11 -6.65
CA LEU A 109 12.45 2.36 -5.92
C LEU A 109 13.00 2.30 -4.49
N THR A 110 12.90 1.14 -3.84
CA THR A 110 13.51 0.94 -2.52
C THR A 110 15.03 1.04 -2.59
N LEU A 111 15.67 0.35 -3.54
CA LEU A 111 17.12 0.41 -3.72
C LEU A 111 17.59 1.82 -4.10
N TYR A 112 16.82 2.53 -4.93
CA TYR A 112 17.08 3.93 -5.24
C TYR A 112 17.07 4.80 -3.96
N ALA A 113 16.05 4.67 -3.11
CA ALA A 113 16.02 5.36 -1.82
C ALA A 113 17.19 4.97 -0.90
N LEU A 114 17.67 3.74 -0.97
CA LEU A 114 18.84 3.26 -0.24
C LEU A 114 20.18 3.60 -0.91
N ASN A 115 20.18 4.51 -1.89
CA ASN A 115 21.36 4.99 -2.61
C ASN A 115 22.17 3.83 -3.24
N ALA A 116 21.48 2.89 -3.88
CA ALA A 116 22.10 1.85 -4.68
C ALA A 116 22.80 2.43 -5.93
N THR A 117 23.89 1.78 -6.30
CA THR A 117 24.69 2.07 -7.49
C THR A 117 24.02 1.55 -8.76
N PRO A 118 24.38 2.05 -9.96
CA PRO A 118 23.80 1.55 -11.20
C PRO A 118 23.96 0.03 -11.41
N PRO A 119 25.11 -0.61 -11.09
CA PRO A 119 25.23 -2.06 -11.13
C PRO A 119 24.28 -2.81 -10.19
N GLU A 120 24.10 -2.33 -8.96
CA GLU A 120 23.16 -2.92 -7.98
C GLU A 120 21.71 -2.84 -8.49
N ILE A 121 21.29 -1.67 -9.01
CA ILE A 121 19.97 -1.47 -9.63
C ILE A 121 19.74 -2.42 -10.81
N LYS A 122 20.73 -2.53 -11.72
CA LYS A 122 20.63 -3.40 -12.89
C LYS A 122 20.55 -4.89 -12.49
N GLN A 123 21.31 -5.29 -11.48
CA GLN A 123 21.29 -6.66 -10.96
C GLN A 123 19.92 -7.00 -10.37
N ALA A 124 19.35 -6.10 -9.56
CA ALA A 124 18.02 -6.28 -8.97
C ALA A 124 16.93 -6.45 -10.05
N TYR A 125 16.94 -5.63 -11.10
CA TYR A 125 16.04 -5.79 -12.24
C TYR A 125 16.22 -7.16 -12.92
N THR A 126 17.47 -7.54 -13.20
CA THR A 126 17.80 -8.81 -13.87
C THR A 126 17.32 -10.02 -13.08
N ASN A 127 17.52 -10.03 -11.75
CA ASN A 127 17.08 -11.12 -10.88
C ASN A 127 15.56 -11.34 -10.94
N ASN A 128 14.80 -10.25 -11.12
CA ASN A 128 13.34 -10.27 -11.09
C ASN A 128 12.71 -10.42 -12.50
N LEU A 129 13.49 -10.37 -13.57
CA LEU A 129 12.99 -10.29 -14.95
C LEU A 129 12.49 -11.64 -15.50
N SER A 130 13.20 -12.73 -15.20
CA SER A 130 13.08 -14.00 -15.93
C SER A 130 11.71 -14.69 -15.84
N TYR A 131 10.94 -14.40 -14.79
CA TYR A 131 9.63 -15.01 -14.54
C TYR A 131 8.46 -14.05 -14.80
N GLN A 132 8.73 -12.84 -15.31
CA GLN A 132 7.70 -11.84 -15.52
C GLN A 132 6.79 -12.21 -16.70
N ARG A 133 5.49 -11.96 -16.51
CA ARG A 133 4.51 -12.13 -17.58
C ARG A 133 4.49 -10.89 -18.46
N HIS A 134 4.32 -11.09 -19.77
CA HIS A 134 4.16 -9.97 -20.70
C HIS A 134 2.83 -9.23 -20.51
N LEU A 135 2.90 -7.90 -20.61
CA LEU A 135 1.73 -7.04 -20.73
C LEU A 135 1.09 -7.22 -22.11
N THR A 136 -0.21 -7.47 -22.15
CA THR A 136 -0.97 -7.56 -23.40
C THR A 136 -1.60 -6.21 -23.75
N ALA A 137 -1.93 -6.00 -25.02
CA ALA A 137 -2.63 -4.79 -25.45
C ALA A 137 -4.03 -4.69 -24.80
N PRO A 138 -4.49 -3.48 -24.45
CA PRO A 138 -5.85 -3.27 -23.94
C PRO A 138 -6.90 -3.47 -25.05
N ASN A 139 -8.08 -3.92 -24.67
CA ASN A 139 -9.27 -3.97 -25.49
C ASN A 139 -9.95 -2.58 -25.50
N LYS A 140 -9.73 -1.80 -26.57
CA LYS A 140 -10.24 -0.42 -26.68
C LYS A 140 -11.76 -0.29 -26.45
N PRO A 141 -12.65 -1.14 -27.03
CA PRO A 141 -14.08 -1.10 -26.70
C PRO A 141 -14.39 -1.23 -25.20
N ILE A 142 -13.65 -2.09 -24.47
CA ILE A 142 -13.81 -2.25 -23.02
C ILE A 142 -13.37 -0.98 -22.29
N VAL A 143 -12.22 -0.41 -22.65
CA VAL A 143 -11.74 0.86 -22.08
C VAL A 143 -12.79 1.95 -22.26
N THR A 144 -13.32 2.13 -23.48
CA THR A 144 -14.38 3.13 -23.73
C THR A 144 -15.63 2.86 -22.88
N ALA A 145 -16.00 1.58 -22.70
CA ALA A 145 -17.12 1.20 -21.86
C ALA A 145 -16.88 1.50 -20.36
N MET A 146 -15.66 1.46 -19.85
CA MET A 146 -15.34 1.74 -18.45
C MET A 146 -15.59 3.20 -18.01
N HIS A 147 -15.77 4.12 -18.96
CA HIS A 147 -16.21 5.49 -18.66
C HIS A 147 -17.66 5.56 -18.16
N ASP A 148 -18.44 4.50 -18.36
CA ASP A 148 -19.74 4.27 -17.73
C ASP A 148 -19.54 3.51 -16.39
N PRO A 149 -19.92 4.10 -15.24
CA PRO A 149 -19.71 3.49 -13.92
C PRO A 149 -20.32 2.08 -13.76
N GLU A 150 -21.46 1.81 -14.39
CA GLU A 150 -22.10 0.49 -14.29
C GLU A 150 -21.30 -0.56 -15.05
N LYS A 151 -20.82 -0.21 -16.24
CA LYS A 151 -19.97 -1.08 -17.04
C LYS A 151 -18.61 -1.29 -16.41
N PHE A 152 -17.99 -0.25 -15.84
CA PHE A 152 -16.75 -0.34 -15.05
C PHE A 152 -16.85 -1.47 -14.01
N ALA A 153 -17.94 -1.51 -13.25
CA ALA A 153 -18.15 -2.51 -12.21
C ALA A 153 -18.18 -3.95 -12.75
N THR A 154 -18.65 -4.17 -13.99
CA THR A 154 -18.70 -5.52 -14.59
C THR A 154 -17.33 -6.13 -14.86
N TYR A 155 -16.27 -5.32 -14.91
CA TYR A 155 -14.90 -5.78 -15.18
C TYR A 155 -14.06 -5.99 -13.91
N LEU A 156 -14.54 -5.53 -12.75
CA LEU A 156 -13.82 -5.63 -11.48
C LEU A 156 -13.58 -7.08 -11.05
N GLY A 157 -12.46 -7.30 -10.35
CA GLY A 157 -12.06 -8.62 -9.81
C GLY A 157 -11.58 -9.62 -10.87
N LYS A 158 -11.38 -9.18 -12.12
CA LYS A 158 -11.01 -10.06 -13.23
C LYS A 158 -9.61 -9.72 -13.72
N GLY A 159 -8.62 -10.51 -13.29
CA GLY A 159 -7.19 -10.35 -13.64
C GLY A 159 -6.89 -10.09 -15.12
N LYS A 160 -7.68 -10.68 -16.04
CA LYS A 160 -7.52 -10.47 -17.48
C LYS A 160 -7.75 -9.02 -17.95
N HIS A 161 -8.47 -8.21 -17.18
CA HIS A 161 -8.79 -6.82 -17.51
C HIS A 161 -7.77 -5.82 -16.95
N TYR A 162 -6.66 -6.27 -16.35
CA TYR A 162 -5.62 -5.36 -15.85
C TYR A 162 -5.09 -4.41 -16.95
N PRO A 163 -4.76 -4.87 -18.17
CA PRO A 163 -4.31 -3.95 -19.23
C PRO A 163 -5.38 -2.91 -19.60
N ASP A 164 -6.65 -3.31 -19.56
CA ASP A 164 -7.79 -2.43 -19.85
C ASP A 164 -7.92 -1.33 -18.77
N PHE A 165 -7.87 -1.72 -17.50
CA PHE A 165 -7.88 -0.77 -16.38
C PHE A 165 -6.65 0.13 -16.35
N LEU A 166 -5.46 -0.40 -16.66
CA LEU A 166 -4.25 0.41 -16.74
C LEU A 166 -4.39 1.50 -17.81
N HIS A 167 -4.93 1.16 -18.98
CA HIS A 167 -5.19 2.15 -20.02
C HIS A 167 -6.25 3.16 -19.60
N PHE A 168 -7.36 2.71 -19.00
CA PHE A 168 -8.40 3.59 -18.46
C PHE A 168 -7.84 4.59 -17.44
N PHE A 169 -7.07 4.14 -16.44
CA PHE A 169 -6.49 5.05 -15.45
C PHE A 169 -5.40 5.95 -16.03
N ARG A 170 -4.68 5.52 -17.07
CA ARG A 170 -3.78 6.41 -17.83
C ARG A 170 -4.55 7.58 -18.48
N GLU A 171 -5.70 7.31 -19.09
CA GLU A 171 -6.57 8.35 -19.68
C GLU A 171 -7.11 9.30 -18.61
N GLU A 172 -7.66 8.75 -17.52
CA GLU A 172 -8.23 9.53 -16.43
C GLU A 172 -7.19 10.45 -15.78
N ILE A 173 -6.00 9.92 -15.48
CA ILE A 173 -4.91 10.71 -14.87
C ILE A 173 -4.39 11.77 -15.83
N SER A 174 -4.28 11.45 -17.12
CA SER A 174 -3.83 12.42 -18.12
C SER A 174 -4.81 13.59 -18.27
N SER A 175 -6.11 13.32 -18.09
CA SER A 175 -7.18 14.32 -18.22
C SER A 175 -7.35 15.17 -16.95
N LYS A 176 -7.35 14.54 -15.78
CA LYS A 176 -7.77 15.17 -14.51
C LYS A 176 -6.62 15.44 -13.54
N GLY A 177 -5.47 14.80 -13.73
CA GLY A 177 -4.40 14.72 -12.73
C GLY A 177 -4.63 13.59 -11.72
N TRP A 178 -3.53 13.01 -11.23
CA TRP A 178 -3.58 11.80 -10.39
C TRP A 178 -4.23 12.03 -9.03
N GLU A 179 -4.11 13.23 -8.46
CA GLU A 179 -4.71 13.58 -7.16
C GLU A 179 -6.24 13.57 -7.22
N THR A 180 -6.82 14.13 -8.28
CA THR A 180 -8.26 14.11 -8.52
C THR A 180 -8.75 12.69 -8.75
N VAL A 181 -8.06 11.91 -9.60
CA VAL A 181 -8.44 10.51 -9.87
C VAL A 181 -8.38 9.67 -8.60
N LEU A 182 -7.37 9.87 -7.75
CA LEU A 182 -7.23 9.17 -6.48
C LEU A 182 -8.40 9.49 -5.53
N ASN A 183 -8.76 10.77 -5.39
CA ASN A 183 -9.91 11.19 -4.59
C ASN A 183 -11.23 10.60 -5.12
N GLU A 184 -11.48 10.70 -6.43
CA GLU A 184 -12.70 10.16 -7.06
C GLU A 184 -12.79 8.64 -6.95
N THR A 185 -11.67 7.93 -7.11
CA THR A 185 -11.63 6.47 -7.19
C THR A 185 -11.65 5.81 -5.82
N LEU A 186 -11.05 6.41 -4.79
CA LEU A 186 -10.83 5.76 -3.49
C LEU A 186 -11.52 6.45 -2.31
N PHE A 187 -11.78 7.76 -2.40
CA PHE A 187 -12.11 8.57 -1.22
C PHE A 187 -13.40 9.38 -1.33
N LYS A 188 -14.15 9.24 -2.42
CA LYS A 188 -15.39 9.97 -2.66
C LYS A 188 -16.53 9.61 -1.69
N GLY A 189 -16.49 8.41 -1.09
CA GLY A 189 -17.49 7.96 -0.11
C GLY A 189 -18.81 7.50 -0.73
N ASP A 190 -18.75 7.01 -1.97
CA ASP A 190 -19.86 6.37 -2.68
C ASP A 190 -19.59 4.86 -2.86
N PRO A 191 -20.59 4.04 -3.24
CA PRO A 191 -20.40 2.59 -3.34
C PRO A 191 -19.23 2.15 -4.23
N ARG A 192 -18.93 2.91 -5.30
CA ARG A 192 -17.82 2.61 -6.21
C ARG A 192 -16.47 2.86 -5.54
N SER A 193 -16.32 4.02 -4.90
CA SER A 193 -15.07 4.35 -4.22
C SER A 193 -14.81 3.47 -2.99
N ASP A 194 -15.86 3.07 -2.29
CA ASP A 194 -15.75 2.09 -1.20
C ASP A 194 -15.31 0.71 -1.70
N ASP A 195 -15.86 0.22 -2.82
CA ASP A 195 -15.46 -1.06 -3.42
C ASP A 195 -13.98 -1.03 -3.85
N MET A 196 -13.55 0.04 -4.53
CA MET A 196 -12.14 0.22 -4.91
C MET A 196 -11.21 0.37 -3.70
N LEU A 197 -11.61 1.08 -2.65
CA LEU A 197 -10.83 1.20 -1.42
C LEU A 197 -10.67 -0.16 -0.72
N VAL A 198 -11.71 -1.00 -0.69
CA VAL A 198 -11.58 -2.38 -0.19
C VAL A 198 -10.55 -3.16 -0.99
N ARG A 199 -10.62 -3.09 -2.32
CA ARG A 199 -9.66 -3.81 -3.18
C ARG A 199 -8.23 -3.31 -3.06
N LEU A 200 -8.03 -2.05 -2.64
CA LEU A 200 -6.69 -1.52 -2.33
C LEU A 200 -5.99 -2.33 -1.21
N PHE A 201 -6.76 -2.87 -0.27
CA PHE A 201 -6.29 -3.71 0.84
C PHE A 201 -6.21 -5.21 0.50
N ALA A 202 -6.62 -5.62 -0.70
CA ALA A 202 -6.57 -7.02 -1.13
C ALA A 202 -5.14 -7.45 -1.52
N GLY A 203 -4.98 -8.72 -1.90
CA GLY A 203 -3.72 -9.25 -2.42
C GLY A 203 -2.54 -9.09 -1.46
N PHE A 204 -2.76 -9.19 -0.15
CA PHE A 204 -1.74 -8.92 0.88
C PHE A 204 -1.12 -7.52 0.77
N LEU A 205 -1.97 -6.50 0.56
CA LEU A 205 -1.62 -5.07 0.51
C LEU A 205 -0.78 -4.65 -0.70
N HIS A 206 -0.57 -5.50 -1.71
CA HIS A 206 0.24 -5.13 -2.87
C HIS A 206 -0.28 -3.89 -3.63
N PRO A 207 -1.59 -3.70 -3.86
CA PRO A 207 -2.09 -2.46 -4.47
C PRO A 207 -1.80 -1.23 -3.61
N LEU A 208 -1.96 -1.32 -2.28
CA LEU A 208 -1.64 -0.24 -1.34
C LEU A 208 -0.15 0.10 -1.32
N ILE A 209 0.72 -0.92 -1.30
CA ILE A 209 2.18 -0.77 -1.36
C ILE A 209 2.58 -0.12 -2.68
N HIS A 210 2.02 -0.58 -3.80
CA HIS A 210 2.31 -0.04 -5.12
C HIS A 210 1.84 1.42 -5.23
N LEU A 211 0.65 1.74 -4.72
CA LEU A 211 0.15 3.12 -4.62
C LEU A 211 1.08 3.99 -3.77
N GLY A 212 1.55 3.46 -2.63
CA GLY A 212 2.46 4.13 -1.73
C GLY A 212 3.75 4.57 -2.43
N PHE A 213 4.37 3.67 -3.20
CA PHE A 213 5.50 4.02 -4.06
C PHE A 213 5.16 5.10 -5.10
N GLY A 214 4.01 4.98 -5.77
CA GLY A 214 3.56 5.98 -6.74
C GLY A 214 3.39 7.38 -6.15
N VAL A 215 2.82 7.48 -4.93
CA VAL A 215 2.64 8.75 -4.21
C VAL A 215 3.97 9.29 -3.68
N GLU A 216 4.75 8.45 -2.99
CA GLU A 216 6.04 8.82 -2.38
C GLU A 216 7.01 9.39 -3.43
N PHE A 217 7.11 8.73 -4.60
CA PHE A 217 8.00 9.15 -5.68
C PHE A 217 7.34 10.04 -6.73
N ARG A 218 6.07 10.42 -6.53
CA ARG A 218 5.26 11.24 -7.46
C ARG A 218 5.30 10.73 -8.90
N GLN A 219 5.02 9.43 -9.09
CA GLN A 219 5.02 8.76 -10.39
C GLN A 219 3.58 8.42 -10.81
N PRO A 220 2.90 9.24 -11.64
CA PRO A 220 1.51 9.01 -12.01
C PRO A 220 1.28 7.70 -12.76
N ALA A 221 2.27 7.22 -13.51
CA ALA A 221 2.28 5.91 -14.15
C ALA A 221 2.15 4.75 -13.13
N ILE A 222 2.89 4.80 -12.03
CA ILE A 222 2.83 3.80 -10.95
C ILE A 222 1.51 3.92 -10.18
N ILE A 223 0.96 5.13 -10.06
CA ILE A 223 -0.39 5.33 -9.49
C ILE A 223 -1.46 4.68 -10.38
N ALA A 224 -1.35 4.81 -11.71
CA ALA A 224 -2.25 4.13 -12.65
C ALA A 224 -2.16 2.60 -12.52
N GLU A 225 -0.94 2.06 -12.40
CA GLU A 225 -0.70 0.63 -12.14
C GLU A 225 -1.36 0.18 -10.84
N ALA A 226 -1.21 0.93 -9.75
CA ALA A 226 -1.81 0.60 -8.46
C ALA A 226 -3.34 0.54 -8.51
N LEU A 227 -3.98 1.53 -9.15
CA LEU A 227 -5.43 1.58 -9.28
C LEU A 227 -5.95 0.45 -10.18
N ALA A 228 -5.24 0.14 -11.27
CA ALA A 228 -5.56 -1.00 -12.13
C ALA A 228 -5.38 -2.34 -11.39
N GLN A 229 -4.33 -2.46 -10.57
CA GLN A 229 -4.08 -3.63 -9.73
C GLN A 229 -5.19 -3.82 -8.70
N ALA A 230 -5.62 -2.75 -8.02
CA ALA A 230 -6.76 -2.79 -7.12
C ALA A 230 -8.03 -3.24 -7.86
N ALA A 231 -8.33 -2.66 -9.03
CA ALA A 231 -9.53 -2.99 -9.80
C ALA A 231 -9.67 -4.48 -10.15
N VAL A 232 -8.55 -5.19 -10.34
CA VAL A 232 -8.57 -6.62 -10.68
C VAL A 232 -8.47 -7.58 -9.50
N HIS A 233 -8.25 -7.10 -8.28
CA HIS A 233 -8.31 -7.93 -7.08
C HIS A 233 -9.73 -8.13 -6.58
N ASP A 234 -10.00 -9.21 -5.84
CA ASP A 234 -11.29 -9.48 -5.21
C ASP A 234 -11.63 -8.50 -4.07
N ASN A 235 -12.92 -8.33 -3.79
CA ASN A 235 -13.45 -7.46 -2.74
C ASN A 235 -13.93 -8.22 -1.48
N TYR A 236 -13.41 -9.42 -1.22
CA TYR A 236 -13.88 -10.29 -0.12
C TYR A 236 -13.77 -9.66 1.28
N MET A 237 -12.94 -8.63 1.46
CA MET A 237 -12.77 -7.92 2.72
C MET A 237 -13.82 -6.81 2.96
N ALA A 238 -14.75 -6.59 2.02
CA ALA A 238 -15.75 -5.51 2.14
C ALA A 238 -16.62 -5.63 3.40
N PRO A 239 -17.18 -6.82 3.74
CA PRO A 239 -17.97 -6.96 4.96
C PRO A 239 -17.17 -6.63 6.24
N PHE A 240 -15.87 -6.96 6.24
CA PHE A 240 -14.98 -6.68 7.37
C PHE A 240 -14.74 -5.18 7.55
N PHE A 241 -14.24 -4.49 6.52
CA PHE A 241 -13.89 -3.07 6.65
C PHE A 241 -15.10 -2.18 6.90
N LEU A 242 -16.17 -2.37 6.14
CA LEU A 242 -17.40 -1.59 6.29
C LEU A 242 -18.12 -1.94 7.60
N GLY A 243 -18.09 -3.21 8.02
CA GLY A 243 -18.61 -3.65 9.31
C GLY A 243 -17.86 -3.02 10.49
N ALA A 244 -16.52 -3.03 10.46
CA ALA A 244 -15.68 -2.42 11.49
C ALA A 244 -15.86 -0.90 11.55
N GLU A 245 -16.05 -0.23 10.40
CA GLU A 245 -16.35 1.19 10.36
C GLU A 245 -17.72 1.52 10.98
N LYS A 246 -18.73 0.70 10.70
CA LYS A 246 -20.05 0.81 11.35
C LYS A 246 -19.94 0.60 12.87
N ALA A 247 -19.22 -0.42 13.31
CA ALA A 247 -18.97 -0.68 14.73
C ALA A 247 -18.23 0.48 15.42
N ALA A 248 -17.24 1.08 14.75
CA ALA A 248 -16.53 2.25 15.24
C ALA A 248 -17.44 3.45 15.45
N ARG A 249 -18.35 3.74 14.52
CA ARG A 249 -19.34 4.82 14.69
C ARG A 249 -20.26 4.58 15.90
N GLN A 250 -20.64 3.34 16.16
CA GLN A 250 -21.44 2.97 17.34
C GLN A 250 -20.64 3.14 18.64
N ASN A 251 -19.40 2.67 18.67
CA ASN A 251 -18.49 2.82 19.80
C ASN A 251 -18.15 4.29 20.10
N ALA A 252 -18.23 5.17 19.09
CA ALA A 252 -18.01 6.59 19.30
C ALA A 252 -19.01 7.23 20.26
N ALA A 253 -20.26 6.75 20.26
CA ALA A 253 -21.30 7.23 21.15
C ALA A 253 -21.08 6.83 22.61
N THR A 254 -20.25 5.82 22.90
CA THR A 254 -20.09 5.28 24.26
C THR A 254 -19.03 6.00 25.09
N GLY A 255 -18.22 6.89 24.49
CA GLY A 255 -17.15 7.61 25.20
C GLY A 255 -16.02 6.72 25.77
N LYS A 256 -15.94 5.44 25.35
CA LYS A 256 -14.91 4.51 25.82
C LYS A 256 -13.52 4.97 25.38
N LYS A 257 -12.51 4.75 26.23
CA LYS A 257 -11.10 4.97 25.89
C LYS A 257 -10.77 4.13 24.65
N ILE A 258 -10.14 4.76 23.66
CA ILE A 258 -9.69 4.09 22.44
C ILE A 258 -8.43 3.30 22.76
N PRO A 259 -8.39 1.98 22.51
CA PRO A 259 -7.22 1.16 22.78
C PRO A 259 -6.08 1.50 21.82
N ALA A 260 -4.84 1.31 22.27
CA ALA A 260 -3.69 1.25 21.37
C ALA A 260 -3.75 -0.01 20.50
N MET A 261 -3.14 0.03 19.31
CA MET A 261 -3.14 -1.12 18.39
C MET A 261 -2.58 -2.39 19.04
N MET A 262 -1.51 -2.30 19.83
CA MET A 262 -0.93 -3.44 20.56
C MET A 262 -1.87 -4.05 21.61
N GLN A 263 -2.82 -3.29 22.14
CA GLN A 263 -3.86 -3.83 23.01
C GLN A 263 -4.87 -4.65 22.22
N LEU A 264 -5.21 -4.24 21.00
CA LEU A 264 -6.05 -5.06 20.10
C LEU A 264 -5.35 -6.36 19.72
N ILE A 265 -4.05 -6.31 19.42
CA ILE A 265 -3.22 -7.50 19.14
C ILE A 265 -3.23 -8.47 20.33
N SER A 266 -2.99 -7.95 21.54
CA SER A 266 -3.02 -8.76 22.76
C SER A 266 -4.38 -9.39 23.02
N ARG A 267 -5.47 -8.67 22.75
CA ARG A 267 -6.84 -9.16 22.91
C ARG A 267 -7.22 -10.18 21.83
N ALA A 268 -6.80 -9.98 20.58
CA ALA A 268 -6.99 -10.96 19.51
C ALA A 268 -6.33 -12.31 19.84
N ARG A 269 -5.15 -12.28 20.48
CA ARG A 269 -4.50 -13.49 21.00
C ARG A 269 -5.21 -14.12 22.19
N ALA A 270 -5.70 -13.29 23.12
CA ALA A 270 -6.36 -13.77 24.33
C ALA A 270 -7.76 -14.36 24.08
N ASP A 271 -8.41 -13.97 22.99
CA ASP A 271 -9.71 -14.49 22.57
C ASP A 271 -9.54 -15.80 21.80
N PRO A 272 -10.02 -16.95 22.32
CA PRO A 272 -9.90 -18.25 21.64
C PRO A 272 -10.62 -18.27 20.28
N THR A 273 -11.76 -17.58 20.16
CA THR A 273 -12.54 -17.54 18.91
C THR A 273 -11.73 -16.88 17.79
N ILE A 274 -10.97 -15.83 18.11
CA ILE A 274 -10.11 -15.15 17.14
C ILE A 274 -8.80 -15.91 16.94
N SER A 275 -8.10 -16.25 18.02
CA SER A 275 -6.75 -16.83 17.97
C SER A 275 -6.70 -18.23 17.33
N SER A 276 -7.76 -19.04 17.47
CA SER A 276 -7.84 -20.36 16.83
C SER A 276 -8.65 -20.37 15.52
N SER A 277 -9.08 -19.21 15.02
CA SER A 277 -9.93 -19.14 13.82
C SER A 277 -9.21 -19.59 12.55
N ALA A 278 -7.92 -19.30 12.41
CA ALA A 278 -7.12 -19.71 11.26
C ALA A 278 -6.57 -21.13 11.45
N HIS A 279 -6.64 -21.96 10.41
CA HIS A 279 -6.10 -23.31 10.39
C HIS A 279 -4.95 -23.43 9.40
N TRP A 280 -4.04 -24.37 9.64
CA TRP A 280 -2.92 -24.63 8.73
C TRP A 280 -3.42 -24.98 7.31
N SER A 281 -4.50 -25.76 7.21
CA SER A 281 -5.11 -26.22 5.96
C SER A 281 -5.86 -25.13 5.17
N ASP A 282 -6.08 -23.94 5.72
CA ASP A 282 -6.73 -22.85 5.00
C ASP A 282 -5.83 -22.36 3.86
N GLY A 283 -6.37 -22.28 2.64
CA GLY A 283 -5.66 -21.73 1.48
C GLY A 283 -5.28 -20.27 1.71
N ASN A 284 -6.26 -19.43 2.05
CA ASN A 284 -6.01 -18.09 2.56
C ASN A 284 -6.54 -17.97 4.00
N LYS A 285 -5.65 -18.03 4.98
CA LYS A 285 -5.98 -17.98 6.42
C LYS A 285 -6.72 -16.71 6.89
N LEU A 286 -6.70 -15.63 6.10
CA LEU A 286 -7.53 -14.46 6.38
C LEU A 286 -8.95 -14.67 5.85
N ARG A 287 -9.11 -15.01 4.57
CA ARG A 287 -10.41 -15.21 3.92
C ARG A 287 -11.13 -16.47 4.42
N ASP A 288 -10.45 -17.60 4.32
CA ASP A 288 -10.97 -18.94 4.62
C ASP A 288 -10.83 -19.30 6.11
N GLY A 289 -10.11 -18.48 6.88
CA GLY A 289 -9.96 -18.59 8.32
C GLY A 289 -10.76 -17.52 9.04
N VAL A 290 -10.05 -16.48 9.50
CA VAL A 290 -10.58 -15.38 10.34
C VAL A 290 -11.94 -14.85 9.83
N LEU A 291 -12.02 -14.43 8.56
CA LEU A 291 -13.23 -13.80 8.02
C LEU A 291 -14.38 -14.79 7.76
N SER A 292 -14.12 -16.10 7.75
CA SER A 292 -15.16 -17.12 7.60
C SER A 292 -15.67 -17.65 8.93
N ARG A 293 -14.83 -17.67 9.98
CA ARG A 293 -15.11 -18.33 11.27
C ARG A 293 -15.28 -17.38 12.45
N CYS A 294 -14.72 -16.18 12.41
CA CYS A 294 -14.83 -15.20 13.51
C CYS A 294 -15.03 -13.76 13.00
N ALA A 295 -15.82 -13.61 11.93
CA ALA A 295 -16.03 -12.31 11.28
C ALA A 295 -16.64 -11.26 12.21
N GLU A 296 -17.60 -11.65 13.04
CA GLU A 296 -18.29 -10.74 13.96
C GLU A 296 -17.36 -10.28 15.07
N GLU A 297 -16.58 -11.19 15.65
CA GLU A 297 -15.65 -10.93 16.73
C GLU A 297 -14.50 -10.03 16.28
N ILE A 298 -13.91 -10.30 15.11
CA ILE A 298 -12.82 -9.45 14.58
C ILE A 298 -13.34 -8.07 14.18
N VAL A 299 -14.58 -7.97 13.64
CA VAL A 299 -15.24 -6.68 13.37
C VAL A 299 -15.48 -5.90 14.65
N ALA A 300 -15.99 -6.55 15.69
CA ALA A 300 -16.26 -5.92 16.98
C ALA A 300 -14.96 -5.41 17.62
N LEU A 301 -13.92 -6.25 17.67
CA LEU A 301 -12.61 -5.91 18.25
C LEU A 301 -11.96 -4.73 17.51
N THR A 302 -11.87 -4.82 16.18
CA THR A 302 -11.19 -3.80 15.37
C THR A 302 -12.03 -2.52 15.22
N GLY A 303 -13.34 -2.60 15.40
CA GLY A 303 -14.25 -1.47 15.51
C GLY A 303 -14.05 -0.62 16.77
N GLU A 304 -13.24 -1.04 17.74
CA GLU A 304 -12.89 -0.20 18.90
C GLU A 304 -11.83 0.85 18.58
N TYR A 305 -11.00 0.62 17.56
CA TYR A 305 -9.96 1.55 17.15
C TYR A 305 -10.51 2.69 16.31
N ARG A 306 -10.14 3.92 16.70
CA ARG A 306 -10.56 5.15 16.05
C ARG A 306 -9.46 6.21 16.10
N VAL A 307 -9.49 7.14 15.16
CA VAL A 307 -8.67 8.36 15.19
C VAL A 307 -9.62 9.57 15.28
N PRO A 308 -9.92 10.08 16.49
CA PRO A 308 -10.98 11.08 16.70
C PRO A 308 -10.76 12.44 16.02
N SER A 309 -9.51 12.77 15.69
CA SER A 309 -9.14 14.09 15.18
C SER A 309 -7.89 13.99 14.31
N ALA A 310 -7.82 14.85 13.29
CA ALA A 310 -6.67 14.99 12.41
C ALA A 310 -5.37 15.33 13.17
N SER A 311 -5.49 16.00 14.31
CA SER A 311 -4.35 16.31 15.20
C SER A 311 -3.59 15.08 15.69
N LEU A 312 -4.24 13.91 15.70
CA LEU A 312 -3.65 12.64 16.14
C LEU A 312 -3.04 11.83 14.99
N LEU A 313 -3.16 12.26 13.72
CA LEU A 313 -2.70 11.49 12.57
C LEU A 313 -1.21 11.15 12.64
N ARG A 314 -0.36 12.07 13.11
CA ARG A 314 1.08 11.82 13.26
C ARG A 314 1.37 10.73 14.30
N GLU A 315 0.80 10.87 15.49
CA GLU A 315 0.95 9.90 16.57
C GLU A 315 0.41 8.52 16.17
N LYS A 316 -0.80 8.47 15.60
CA LYS A 316 -1.45 7.21 15.21
C LYS A 316 -0.79 6.54 14.00
N THR A 317 -0.19 7.31 13.11
CA THR A 317 0.66 6.77 12.03
C THR A 317 1.89 6.10 12.62
N ALA A 318 2.60 6.78 13.52
CA ALA A 318 3.77 6.21 14.20
C ALA A 318 3.40 4.98 15.05
N GLU A 319 2.30 5.03 15.81
CA GLU A 319 1.80 3.89 16.59
C GLU A 319 1.51 2.68 15.71
N SER A 320 0.83 2.89 14.57
CA SER A 320 0.50 1.80 13.64
C SER A 320 1.73 1.11 13.07
N LEU A 321 2.78 1.87 12.71
CA LEU A 321 4.03 1.32 12.21
C LEU A 321 4.83 0.64 13.33
N ASN A 322 4.85 1.22 14.53
CA ASN A 322 5.50 0.61 15.70
C ASN A 322 4.90 -0.77 16.01
N ALA A 323 3.56 -0.83 16.10
CA ALA A 323 2.84 -2.07 16.34
C ALA A 323 3.08 -3.11 15.23
N ALA A 324 3.05 -2.69 13.96
CA ALA A 324 3.37 -3.55 12.83
C ALA A 324 4.78 -4.14 12.93
N VAL A 325 5.79 -3.33 13.25
CA VAL A 325 7.17 -3.80 13.46
C VAL A 325 7.25 -4.72 14.67
N CYS A 326 6.54 -4.39 15.75
CA CYS A 326 6.51 -5.16 16.99
C CYS A 326 6.04 -6.60 16.75
N PHE A 327 4.82 -6.80 16.22
CA PHE A 327 4.31 -8.16 16.02
C PHE A 327 5.07 -8.91 14.91
N THR A 328 5.64 -8.19 13.94
CA THR A 328 6.43 -8.77 12.86
C THR A 328 7.79 -9.28 13.36
N ALA A 329 8.46 -8.52 14.23
CA ALA A 329 9.77 -8.88 14.78
C ALA A 329 9.66 -9.87 15.94
N ALA A 330 8.65 -9.76 16.79
CA ALA A 330 8.52 -10.54 18.02
C ALA A 330 7.82 -11.89 17.84
N ALA A 331 7.18 -12.17 16.70
CA ALA A 331 6.58 -13.47 16.39
C ALA A 331 7.66 -14.51 15.99
N GLN A 332 8.59 -14.77 16.91
CA GLN A 332 9.72 -15.68 16.73
C GLN A 332 9.47 -17.03 17.38
N ARG A 333 10.29 -18.01 16.99
CA ARG A 333 10.38 -19.32 17.61
C ARG A 333 11.78 -19.52 18.21
N PRO A 334 11.96 -19.44 19.55
CA PRO A 334 13.28 -19.33 20.19
C PRO A 334 14.30 -20.42 19.81
N GLU A 335 13.84 -21.64 19.57
CA GLU A 335 14.68 -22.77 19.19
C GLU A 335 15.10 -22.77 17.70
N ARG A 336 14.52 -21.90 16.88
CA ARG A 336 14.77 -21.79 15.43
C ARG A 336 15.53 -20.52 15.08
N GLU A 337 16.30 -20.55 14.01
CA GLU A 337 16.93 -19.35 13.46
C GLU A 337 15.89 -18.24 13.27
N VAL A 338 16.31 -16.98 13.47
CA VAL A 338 15.42 -15.82 13.34
C VAL A 338 14.83 -15.79 11.93
N LYS A 339 13.50 -15.68 11.85
CA LYS A 339 12.76 -15.57 10.59
C LYS A 339 11.62 -14.58 10.71
N PHE A 340 11.34 -13.91 9.60
CA PHE A 340 10.18 -13.04 9.47
C PHE A 340 9.05 -13.74 8.72
N ASP A 341 7.83 -13.48 9.17
CA ASP A 341 6.63 -13.95 8.49
C ASP A 341 6.38 -13.14 7.22
N PHE A 342 6.27 -13.85 6.09
CA PHE A 342 6.03 -13.27 4.78
C PHE A 342 4.80 -12.35 4.75
N PHE A 343 3.72 -12.66 5.47
CA PHE A 343 2.50 -11.86 5.45
C PHE A 343 2.60 -10.66 6.39
N TYR A 344 3.22 -10.83 7.56
CA TYR A 344 3.41 -9.73 8.51
C TYR A 344 4.33 -8.64 7.95
N MET A 345 5.41 -8.97 7.25
CA MET A 345 6.27 -7.93 6.66
C MET A 345 5.51 -7.01 5.68
N HIS A 346 4.40 -7.46 5.06
CA HIS A 346 3.59 -6.60 4.19
C HIS A 346 2.91 -5.47 4.98
N THR A 347 2.56 -5.69 6.25
CA THR A 347 1.98 -4.65 7.11
C THR A 347 3.01 -3.56 7.41
N VAL A 348 4.28 -3.94 7.59
CA VAL A 348 5.41 -3.03 7.81
C VAL A 348 5.77 -2.29 6.52
N ASN A 349 5.90 -3.04 5.41
CA ASN A 349 6.21 -2.49 4.09
C ASN A 349 5.14 -1.52 3.59
N ALA A 350 3.86 -1.75 3.90
CA ALA A 350 2.80 -0.78 3.62
C ALA A 350 2.84 0.42 4.58
N GLY A 351 3.27 0.20 5.84
CA GLY A 351 3.22 1.20 6.91
C GLY A 351 4.08 2.44 6.67
N ILE A 352 5.24 2.31 6.01
CA ILE A 352 6.09 3.46 5.65
C ILE A 352 5.33 4.53 4.85
N PHE A 353 4.46 4.12 3.92
CA PHE A 353 3.76 5.04 3.01
C PHE A 353 2.63 5.83 3.68
N PHE A 354 2.23 5.46 4.90
CA PHE A 354 1.21 6.24 5.61
C PHE A 354 1.71 7.63 5.95
N THR A 355 3.01 7.84 6.16
CA THR A 355 3.56 9.20 6.29
C THR A 355 3.34 10.01 5.01
N ALA A 356 3.59 9.42 3.84
CA ALA A 356 3.34 10.08 2.55
C ALA A 356 1.86 10.41 2.34
N PHE A 357 0.96 9.47 2.64
CA PHE A 357 -0.49 9.69 2.53
C PHE A 357 -1.00 10.76 3.49
N MET A 358 -0.51 10.80 4.74
CA MET A 358 -0.92 11.81 5.71
C MET A 358 -0.43 13.22 5.32
N ASN A 359 0.70 13.31 4.62
CA ASN A 359 1.27 14.56 4.13
C ASN A 359 0.71 15.01 2.77
N LEU A 360 -0.13 14.20 2.12
CA LEU A 360 -0.73 14.57 0.84
C LEU A 360 -1.81 15.64 1.05
N GLU A 361 -1.57 16.86 0.55
CA GLU A 361 -2.47 18.01 0.72
C GLU A 361 -3.82 17.82 0.02
N SER A 362 -3.82 17.09 -1.09
CA SER A 362 -5.01 16.81 -1.88
C SER A 362 -5.98 15.82 -1.22
N LEU A 363 -5.60 15.18 -0.11
CA LEU A 363 -6.48 14.33 0.68
C LEU A 363 -7.08 15.07 1.87
N SER A 364 -8.40 14.95 2.03
CA SER A 364 -9.09 15.46 3.22
C SER A 364 -8.65 14.74 4.49
N ASP A 365 -8.73 15.43 5.63
CA ASP A 365 -8.47 14.83 6.95
C ASP A 365 -9.35 13.60 7.23
N ALA A 366 -10.61 13.63 6.78
CA ALA A 366 -11.52 12.50 6.92
C ALA A 366 -11.04 11.27 6.12
N SER A 367 -10.54 11.47 4.90
CA SER A 367 -9.96 10.42 4.06
C SER A 367 -8.70 9.83 4.68
N LYS A 368 -7.82 10.70 5.22
CA LYS A 368 -6.59 10.33 5.93
C LYS A 368 -6.89 9.47 7.16
N ILE A 369 -7.82 9.93 8.01
CA ILE A 369 -8.30 9.20 9.19
C ILE A 369 -8.84 7.83 8.79
N ARG A 370 -9.74 7.77 7.81
CA ARG A 370 -10.36 6.52 7.37
C ARG A 370 -9.31 5.51 6.87
N LEU A 371 -8.37 5.97 6.05
CA LEU A 371 -7.30 5.14 5.52
C LEU A 371 -6.43 4.55 6.65
N LEU A 372 -6.05 5.38 7.64
CA LEU A 372 -5.25 4.95 8.79
C LEU A 372 -6.01 3.99 9.71
N GLU A 373 -7.31 4.21 9.94
CA GLU A 373 -8.13 3.27 10.70
C GLU A 373 -8.23 1.91 9.98
N TRP A 374 -8.42 1.90 8.66
CA TRP A 374 -8.45 0.68 7.87
C TRP A 374 -7.10 -0.06 7.88
N LYS A 375 -5.99 0.66 7.89
CA LYS A 375 -4.66 0.06 8.10
C LYS A 375 -4.58 -0.72 9.40
N VAL A 376 -4.97 -0.11 10.52
CA VAL A 376 -4.93 -0.77 11.82
C VAL A 376 -5.88 -1.96 11.88
N ARG A 377 -7.11 -1.82 11.35
CA ARG A 377 -8.07 -2.93 11.27
C ARG A 377 -7.52 -4.11 10.46
N GLY A 378 -6.97 -3.82 9.28
CA GLY A 378 -6.38 -4.82 8.38
C GLY A 378 -5.17 -5.52 9.00
N ASP A 379 -4.31 -4.79 9.69
CA ASP A 379 -3.14 -5.35 10.36
C ASP A 379 -3.52 -6.29 11.52
N VAL A 380 -4.52 -5.92 12.34
CA VAL A 380 -5.01 -6.79 13.43
C VAL A 380 -5.63 -8.08 12.87
N ALA A 381 -6.39 -7.98 11.79
CA ALA A 381 -6.92 -9.16 11.10
C ALA A 381 -5.80 -10.01 10.47
N MET A 382 -4.76 -9.38 9.91
CA MET A 382 -3.57 -10.08 9.40
C MET A 382 -2.87 -10.82 10.53
N TYR A 383 -2.67 -10.18 11.69
CA TYR A 383 -2.12 -10.78 12.90
C TYR A 383 -2.89 -12.04 13.30
N ALA A 384 -4.20 -11.92 13.49
CA ALA A 384 -5.08 -13.06 13.82
C ALA A 384 -4.95 -14.20 12.80
N SER A 385 -4.87 -13.87 11.51
CA SER A 385 -4.80 -14.88 10.44
C SER A 385 -3.54 -15.73 10.42
N ARG A 386 -2.48 -15.38 11.17
CA ARG A 386 -1.29 -16.23 11.31
C ARG A 386 -1.29 -17.04 12.61
N GLY A 387 -2.45 -17.23 13.23
CA GLY A 387 -2.59 -18.00 14.48
C GLY A 387 -2.31 -17.20 15.75
N ALA A 388 -2.32 -15.85 15.65
CA ALA A 388 -2.12 -14.92 16.76
C ALA A 388 -0.95 -15.33 17.71
N PRO A 389 0.29 -15.50 17.20
CA PRO A 389 1.42 -16.03 17.96
C PRO A 389 1.79 -15.17 19.17
N ALA A 390 2.50 -15.77 20.13
CA ALA A 390 3.06 -15.03 21.25
C ALA A 390 4.08 -14.03 20.71
N LEU A 391 4.06 -12.81 21.24
CA LEU A 391 5.04 -11.79 20.89
C LEU A 391 6.17 -11.82 21.90
N LEU A 392 7.30 -12.42 21.50
CA LEU A 392 8.47 -12.63 22.33
C LEU A 392 9.41 -11.42 22.24
N LEU A 393 8.99 -10.29 22.82
CA LEU A 393 9.78 -9.04 22.76
C LEU A 393 11.18 -9.18 23.36
N ASP A 394 11.36 -10.07 24.33
CA ASP A 394 12.67 -10.30 24.94
C ASP A 394 13.66 -11.00 24.00
N GLU A 395 13.17 -11.79 23.02
CA GLU A 395 14.00 -12.32 21.93
C GLU A 395 14.57 -11.20 21.05
N VAL A 396 13.78 -10.15 20.82
CA VAL A 396 14.19 -8.98 20.03
C VAL A 396 15.17 -8.12 20.84
N LYS A 397 14.84 -7.82 22.11
CA LYS A 397 15.67 -6.99 22.98
C LYS A 397 17.01 -7.66 23.30
N GLY A 398 17.03 -8.98 23.44
CA GLY A 398 18.22 -9.79 23.70
C GLY A 398 19.07 -10.10 22.47
N TYR A 399 18.64 -9.67 21.27
CA TYR A 399 19.36 -10.00 20.04
C TYR A 399 20.72 -9.32 19.95
N THR A 400 21.78 -10.11 19.70
CA THR A 400 23.18 -9.65 19.65
C THR A 400 23.79 -9.68 18.24
N GLY A 401 23.02 -10.05 17.22
CA GLY A 401 23.49 -10.22 15.84
C GLY A 401 24.10 -11.60 15.59
N ARG A 402 23.97 -12.09 14.34
CA ARG A 402 24.44 -13.43 13.95
C ARG A 402 25.95 -13.63 14.09
N HIS A 403 26.72 -12.54 14.01
CA HIS A 403 28.18 -12.55 14.07
C HIS A 403 28.74 -12.13 15.44
N GLY A 404 27.93 -12.23 16.50
CA GLY A 404 28.34 -11.85 17.86
C GLY A 404 28.46 -10.34 18.08
N ARG A 405 28.03 -9.53 17.11
CA ARG A 405 27.90 -8.07 17.22
C ARG A 405 26.74 -7.57 16.38
N LEU A 406 26.13 -6.48 16.84
CA LEU A 406 25.24 -5.67 16.01
C LEU A 406 26.05 -4.87 15.00
N GLN A 407 25.55 -4.81 13.77
CA GLN A 407 26.05 -3.95 12.72
C GLN A 407 25.25 -2.65 12.66
N GLY A 408 25.92 -1.57 12.25
CA GLY A 408 25.28 -0.27 12.08
C GLY A 408 24.37 -0.21 10.84
N TRP A 409 23.49 0.80 10.78
CA TRP A 409 22.55 0.97 9.66
C TRP A 409 23.23 1.05 8.29
N GLU A 410 24.40 1.68 8.17
CA GLU A 410 25.14 1.76 6.91
C GLU A 410 25.60 0.38 6.41
N GLU A 411 26.08 -0.49 7.31
CA GLU A 411 26.45 -1.87 6.99
C GLU A 411 25.22 -2.68 6.55
N LEU A 412 24.10 -2.56 7.28
CA LEU A 412 22.86 -3.26 6.95
C LEU A 412 22.30 -2.84 5.60
N VAL A 413 22.30 -1.53 5.31
CA VAL A 413 21.88 -0.99 4.02
C VAL A 413 22.76 -1.53 2.88
N ALA A 414 24.09 -1.54 3.06
CA ALA A 414 25.00 -2.07 2.05
C ALA A 414 24.72 -3.55 1.75
N ARG A 415 24.41 -4.37 2.78
CA ARG A 415 24.07 -5.80 2.62
C ARG A 415 22.77 -6.01 1.85
N VAL A 416 21.67 -5.33 2.22
CA VAL A 416 20.37 -5.54 1.54
C VAL A 416 20.35 -5.02 0.10
N ARG A 417 21.22 -4.07 -0.28
CA ARG A 417 21.29 -3.57 -1.66
C ARG A 417 21.79 -4.60 -2.66
N VAL A 418 22.58 -5.57 -2.19
CA VAL A 418 23.17 -6.64 -3.01
C VAL A 418 22.54 -8.00 -2.75
N TYR A 419 21.59 -8.08 -1.80
CA TYR A 419 20.90 -9.32 -1.49
C TYR A 419 19.96 -9.73 -2.64
N GLY A 420 20.05 -10.98 -3.06
CA GLY A 420 19.39 -11.50 -4.26
C GLY A 420 17.94 -11.95 -4.04
N ASP A 421 17.06 -11.09 -3.54
CA ASP A 421 15.61 -11.35 -3.48
C ASP A 421 14.79 -10.49 -4.45
N ASP A 422 13.48 -10.58 -4.30
CA ASP A 422 12.47 -9.77 -5.00
C ASP A 422 12.18 -8.42 -4.29
N GLY A 423 13.06 -8.01 -3.38
CA GLY A 423 13.00 -6.73 -2.69
C GLY A 423 12.24 -6.72 -1.37
N HIS A 424 11.82 -7.86 -0.83
CA HIS A 424 11.14 -7.93 0.47
C HIS A 424 12.07 -7.51 1.62
N ALA A 425 13.32 -7.97 1.62
CA ALA A 425 14.29 -7.65 2.66
C ALA A 425 14.64 -6.15 2.70
N SER A 426 14.91 -5.56 1.53
CA SER A 426 15.26 -4.15 1.41
C SER A 426 14.09 -3.24 1.80
N LYS A 427 12.85 -3.59 1.41
CA LYS A 427 11.63 -2.88 1.83
C LYS A 427 11.47 -2.93 3.35
N LEU A 428 11.62 -4.11 3.95
CA LEU A 428 11.43 -4.30 5.38
C LEU A 428 12.46 -3.51 6.19
N LEU A 429 13.74 -3.59 5.81
CA LEU A 429 14.79 -2.80 6.45
C LEU A 429 14.53 -1.28 6.34
N ARG A 430 14.13 -0.82 5.16
CA ARG A 430 13.79 0.58 4.89
C ARG A 430 12.64 1.07 5.78
N ALA A 431 11.57 0.28 5.90
CA ALA A 431 10.41 0.62 6.72
C ALA A 431 10.71 0.59 8.22
N VAL A 432 11.51 -0.37 8.71
CA VAL A 432 11.99 -0.39 10.09
C VAL A 432 12.81 0.87 10.40
N ARG A 433 13.70 1.26 9.49
CA ARG A 433 14.54 2.44 9.67
C ARG A 433 13.75 3.76 9.64
N HIS A 434 12.69 3.82 8.84
CA HIS A 434 11.72 4.93 8.88
C HIS A 434 10.97 4.98 10.22
N GLY A 435 10.54 3.82 10.72
CA GLY A 435 9.87 3.66 12.01
C GLY A 435 10.68 4.24 13.17
N GLU A 436 11.98 3.97 13.23
CA GLU A 436 12.91 4.56 14.21
C GLU A 436 12.87 6.11 14.21
N GLY A 437 12.73 6.72 13.03
CA GLY A 437 12.65 8.16 12.88
C GLY A 437 11.34 8.72 13.43
N ILE A 438 10.21 8.22 12.93
CA ILE A 438 8.89 8.80 13.23
C ILE A 438 8.34 8.42 14.62
N CYS A 439 8.82 7.32 15.20
CA CYS A 439 8.39 6.88 16.53
C CYS A 439 9.14 7.57 17.67
N ARG A 440 10.30 8.18 17.40
CA ARG A 440 11.22 8.71 18.42
C ARG A 440 10.54 9.68 19.40
N GLU A 441 9.70 10.57 18.91
CA GLU A 441 9.01 11.57 19.75
C GLU A 441 7.93 10.96 20.65
N TRP A 442 7.53 9.72 20.38
CA TRP A 442 6.45 9.01 21.08
C TRP A 442 6.94 7.86 21.96
N GLU A 443 8.25 7.57 21.95
CA GLU A 443 8.82 6.50 22.77
C GLU A 443 8.49 6.70 24.26
N GLY A 444 8.01 5.64 24.91
CA GLY A 444 7.56 5.69 26.32
C GLY A 444 6.05 5.92 26.49
N LYS A 445 5.33 6.30 25.43
CA LYS A 445 3.86 6.24 25.42
C LYS A 445 3.36 4.80 25.30
N GLU A 446 2.14 4.57 25.80
CA GLU A 446 1.40 3.31 25.61
C GLU A 446 1.27 2.99 24.11
N GLY A 447 1.61 1.76 23.71
CA GLY A 447 1.56 1.31 22.31
C GLY A 447 2.87 1.43 21.51
N PHE A 448 3.93 2.00 22.09
CA PHE A 448 5.25 2.11 21.46
C PHE A 448 6.26 1.15 22.09
N ASP A 449 6.14 -0.13 21.74
CA ASP A 449 6.93 -1.23 22.31
C ASP A 449 8.35 -1.35 21.69
N ILE A 450 8.51 -0.96 20.43
CA ILE A 450 9.82 -0.87 19.77
C ILE A 450 10.38 0.54 19.98
N LYS A 451 11.53 0.65 20.65
CA LYS A 451 12.13 1.93 21.06
C LYS A 451 13.64 1.87 21.20
N GLY A 452 14.32 3.01 21.09
CA GLY A 452 15.76 3.12 21.31
C GLY A 452 16.58 2.15 20.45
N ASP A 453 17.49 1.42 21.07
CA ASP A 453 18.40 0.47 20.41
C ASP A 453 17.68 -0.77 19.82
N VAL A 454 16.44 -1.02 20.21
CA VAL A 454 15.64 -2.14 19.70
C VAL A 454 15.41 -2.00 18.19
N TRP A 455 15.31 -0.78 17.65
CA TRP A 455 15.18 -0.55 16.20
C TRP A 455 16.36 -1.14 15.42
N LEU A 456 17.60 -0.90 15.89
CA LEU A 456 18.80 -1.43 15.26
C LEU A 456 18.88 -2.96 15.39
N LYS A 457 18.41 -3.52 16.51
CA LYS A 457 18.30 -4.98 16.70
C LYS A 457 17.34 -5.61 15.69
N VAL A 458 16.16 -5.02 15.50
CA VAL A 458 15.22 -5.45 14.45
C VAL A 458 15.85 -5.34 13.07
N GLY A 459 16.57 -4.25 12.78
CA GLY A 459 17.29 -4.10 11.51
C GLY A 459 18.31 -5.22 11.27
N ASN A 460 19.09 -5.57 12.28
CA ASN A 460 20.03 -6.70 12.20
C ASN A 460 19.28 -8.04 12.01
N MET A 461 18.19 -8.27 12.75
CA MET A 461 17.36 -9.46 12.59
C MET A 461 16.86 -9.61 11.14
N VAL A 462 16.43 -8.52 10.49
CA VAL A 462 15.93 -8.55 9.10
C VAL A 462 17.00 -9.09 8.15
N VAL A 463 18.21 -8.53 8.21
CA VAL A 463 19.30 -8.93 7.30
C VAL A 463 19.81 -10.34 7.63
N ASP A 464 19.99 -10.63 8.92
CA ASP A 464 20.49 -11.93 9.37
C ASP A 464 19.47 -13.06 9.13
N SER A 465 18.16 -12.75 9.14
CA SER A 465 17.10 -13.68 8.77
C SER A 465 17.26 -14.15 7.33
N VAL A 466 17.48 -13.24 6.38
CA VAL A 466 17.52 -13.60 4.95
C VAL A 466 18.84 -14.23 4.54
N GLU A 467 19.94 -13.81 5.16
CA GLU A 467 21.23 -14.46 4.94
C GLU A 467 21.37 -15.78 5.72
N GLY A 468 20.43 -16.06 6.63
CA GLY A 468 20.29 -17.28 7.44
C GLY A 468 20.15 -18.56 6.62
N GLY A 469 20.08 -19.72 7.29
CA GLY A 469 19.69 -20.95 6.61
C GLY A 469 18.25 -20.86 6.09
N GLY A 470 17.90 -21.58 5.02
CA GLY A 470 16.54 -21.53 4.45
C GLY A 470 15.45 -22.01 5.43
N PRO A 471 14.16 -21.74 5.16
CA PRO A 471 13.64 -20.87 4.10
C PRO A 471 13.95 -19.39 4.36
N THR A 472 13.90 -18.53 3.34
CA THR A 472 14.13 -17.08 3.50
C THR A 472 13.12 -16.44 4.46
N TRP A 473 11.86 -16.89 4.38
CA TRP A 473 10.73 -16.41 5.17
C TRP A 473 9.94 -17.58 5.72
N VAL A 474 9.34 -17.43 6.90
CA VAL A 474 8.28 -18.34 7.34
C VAL A 474 6.95 -17.86 6.77
N ARG A 475 6.02 -18.79 6.56
CA ARG A 475 4.67 -18.49 6.05
C ARG A 475 3.64 -18.96 7.06
N SER A 476 3.12 -18.03 7.86
CA SER A 476 2.20 -18.26 8.98
C SER A 476 2.89 -18.70 10.27
N CYS A 477 3.69 -17.78 10.83
CA CYS A 477 4.56 -17.97 12.00
C CYS A 477 3.90 -18.48 13.29
N GLY A 478 2.58 -18.37 13.47
CA GLY A 478 1.90 -18.95 14.63
C GLY A 478 1.56 -20.43 14.49
N PHE A 479 1.86 -21.06 13.35
CA PHE A 479 1.69 -22.49 13.13
C PHE A 479 3.04 -23.20 13.24
N GLU A 480 3.05 -24.37 13.87
CA GLU A 480 4.25 -25.17 14.08
C GLU A 480 4.89 -25.60 12.75
N GLU A 481 4.04 -25.93 11.78
CA GLU A 481 4.36 -26.38 10.42
C GLU A 481 5.20 -25.33 9.66
N ALA A 482 5.00 -24.04 9.93
CA ALA A 482 5.76 -22.96 9.28
C ALA A 482 7.25 -22.95 9.63
N TRP A 483 7.65 -23.68 10.67
CA TRP A 483 9.00 -23.69 11.23
C TRP A 483 9.75 -25.01 11.05
N GLU A 484 9.12 -26.03 10.45
CA GLU A 484 9.70 -27.37 10.32
C GLU A 484 11.05 -27.35 9.59
N GLU A 485 11.10 -26.63 8.47
CA GLU A 485 12.28 -26.48 7.61
C GLU A 485 13.30 -25.45 8.12
N VAL A 486 12.95 -24.63 9.11
CA VAL A 486 13.87 -23.61 9.65
C VAL A 486 14.93 -24.29 10.52
N PRO A 487 16.23 -24.07 10.30
CA PRO A 487 17.28 -24.63 11.13
C PRO A 487 17.12 -24.27 12.60
N ARG A 488 17.56 -25.19 13.47
CA ARG A 488 17.68 -24.88 14.89
C ARG A 488 18.80 -23.88 15.12
N ARG A 489 18.63 -22.97 16.08
CA ARG A 489 19.74 -22.10 16.49
C ARG A 489 20.90 -22.96 16.99
N LYS A 490 22.12 -22.63 16.56
CA LYS A 490 23.32 -23.20 17.16
C LYS A 490 23.39 -22.68 18.58
N VAL A 491 23.07 -23.52 19.56
CA VAL A 491 23.37 -23.23 20.96
C VAL A 491 24.89 -23.17 21.03
N GLU A 492 25.46 -21.97 21.15
CA GLU A 492 26.83 -21.87 21.63
C GLU A 492 26.80 -22.49 23.02
N LYS A 493 27.33 -23.72 23.14
CA LYS A 493 27.68 -24.25 24.45
C LYS A 493 28.56 -23.18 25.08
N ALA A 494 28.05 -22.53 26.13
CA ALA A 494 28.87 -21.68 26.98
C ALA A 494 30.16 -22.45 27.24
N ARG A 495 31.29 -21.89 26.77
CA ARG A 495 32.60 -22.43 27.12
C ARG A 495 32.67 -22.36 28.64
N VAL A 496 32.57 -23.53 29.27
CA VAL A 496 32.72 -23.73 30.72
C VAL A 496 34.11 -23.27 31.14
#